data_AF-A0A819XLI4-F1
#
_entry.id   AF-A0A819XLI4-F1
#
_cell.length_a   1.000
_cell.length_b   1.000
_cell.length_c   1.000
_cell.angle_alpha   90.00
_cell.angle_beta   90.00
_cell.angle_gamma   90.00
#
_symmetry.space_group_name_H-M   'P 1'
#
loop_
_entity.id
_entity.type
_entity.pdbx_description
1 polymer ?
#
loop_
_entity_poly.entity_id
_entity_poly.type
_entity_poly.pdbx_seq_one_letter_code
_entity_poly.pdbx_strand_id
1 'polypeptide(L)'
;MDTTITNNGEQQLIQMSALLSEKYLKENRIVTMCDTINSNNNEIQKLTLSKIKQRPSFLCLISRPMQILTSLHTPHFSDRSLRITFLLFTTLIGIISFTTALIVGSSTVQFKQQCPLYASFQFKTISTTTSNWTIRIIPSSERFSSQSTCDFCTFYNVVTFIYCIMTGFFFVLFNSDDRIVTTNDRYLIIPWFPMSVILGFLALINASILTNGFLKFCSTIISHDNNITSCTQLNQLFFEQYPNVSLFFVYMLVAIIISWFQLAFFIGIITILTIRLSSLLEWSSDNKQINENPIEITI
;
A
#
# COMPACT_ATOMS: atom_id res chain seq x y z
N MET A 1 64.05 3.56 -37.46
CA MET A 1 64.21 4.12 -36.10
C MET A 1 62.96 3.73 -35.36
N ASP A 2 62.97 2.52 -34.81
CA ASP A 2 61.84 1.90 -34.14
C ASP A 2 62.04 2.05 -32.64
N THR A 3 61.15 2.79 -31.99
CA THR A 3 61.13 2.92 -30.52
C THR A 3 60.00 2.07 -29.98
N THR A 4 60.37 0.89 -29.50
CA THR A 4 59.57 0.02 -28.64
C THR A 4 59.51 0.60 -27.23
N ILE A 5 58.30 0.87 -26.74
CA ILE A 5 58.04 1.26 -25.34
C ILE A 5 57.49 0.04 -24.62
N THR A 6 58.28 -0.52 -23.71
CA THR A 6 57.90 -1.59 -22.77
C THR A 6 57.43 -0.96 -21.46
N ASN A 7 56.13 -1.04 -21.19
CA ASN A 7 55.55 -0.69 -19.89
C ASN A 7 55.35 -1.96 -19.05
N ASN A 8 56.32 -2.26 -18.18
CA ASN A 8 56.14 -3.16 -17.04
C ASN A 8 55.75 -2.31 -15.83
N GLY A 9 54.45 -2.25 -15.55
CA GLY A 9 53.89 -1.62 -14.35
C GLY A 9 53.02 -2.62 -13.60
N GLU A 10 53.64 -3.54 -12.86
CA GLU A 10 52.94 -4.32 -11.85
C GLU A 10 52.62 -3.39 -10.66
N GLN A 11 51.40 -2.85 -10.67
CA GLN A 11 50.82 -2.24 -9.47
C GLN A 11 50.42 -3.36 -8.51
N GLN A 12 51.23 -3.59 -7.48
CA GLN A 12 50.84 -4.38 -6.31
C GLN A 12 49.70 -3.65 -5.58
N LEU A 13 48.48 -4.13 -5.79
CA LEU A 13 47.30 -3.68 -5.06
C LEU A 13 47.37 -4.26 -3.64
N ILE A 14 47.78 -3.43 -2.68
CA ILE A 14 47.71 -3.77 -1.25
C ILE A 14 46.22 -3.91 -0.89
N GLN A 15 45.80 -5.11 -0.49
CA GLN A 15 44.45 -5.40 -0.02
C GLN A 15 44.13 -4.60 1.26
N MET A 16 43.40 -3.51 1.08
CA MET A 16 42.89 -2.65 2.16
C MET A 16 41.76 -3.31 2.97
N SER A 17 41.36 -4.54 2.63
CA SER A 17 40.32 -5.32 3.32
C SER A 17 40.79 -5.94 4.64
N ALA A 18 42.10 -6.03 4.91
CA ALA A 18 42.61 -6.61 6.16
C ALA A 18 42.63 -5.63 7.35
N LEU A 19 42.73 -4.31 7.11
CA LEU A 19 42.89 -3.32 8.17
C LEU A 19 41.57 -2.75 8.74
N LEU A 20 40.43 -3.01 8.09
CA LEU A 20 39.11 -2.57 8.59
C LEU A 20 38.42 -3.62 9.48
N SER A 21 38.84 -4.89 9.43
CA SER A 21 38.27 -5.95 10.27
C SER A 21 38.72 -5.85 11.73
N GLU A 22 39.95 -5.38 11.97
CA GLU A 22 40.51 -5.33 13.32
C GLU A 22 40.06 -4.10 14.14
N LYS A 23 39.62 -3.02 13.48
CA LYS A 23 39.09 -1.82 14.16
C LYS A 23 37.62 -1.92 14.56
N TYR A 24 36.82 -2.73 13.88
CA TYR A 24 35.40 -2.89 14.23
C TYR A 24 35.13 -3.87 15.38
N LEU A 25 36.11 -4.68 15.75
CA LEU A 25 35.97 -5.67 16.83
C LEU A 25 36.27 -5.10 18.23
N LYS A 26 36.68 -3.82 18.33
CA LYS A 26 37.08 -3.19 19.60
C LYS A 26 36.13 -2.10 20.12
N GLU A 27 35.07 -1.76 19.37
CA GLU A 27 34.20 -0.61 19.69
C GLU A 27 32.70 -0.95 19.75
N ASN A 28 32.35 -2.20 20.10
CA ASN A 28 30.97 -2.57 20.41
C ASN A 28 30.86 -3.45 21.67
N ARG A 29 31.71 -3.16 22.67
CA ARG A 29 31.44 -3.54 24.05
C ARG A 29 30.63 -2.42 24.71
N ILE A 30 29.41 -2.19 24.21
CA ILE A 30 28.40 -1.49 25.00
C ILE A 30 28.04 -2.45 26.12
N VAL A 31 28.56 -2.14 27.29
CA VAL A 31 28.23 -2.74 28.56
C VAL A 31 26.74 -2.52 28.79
N THR A 32 25.93 -3.56 28.57
CA THR A 32 24.58 -3.65 29.17
C THR A 32 24.77 -3.86 30.66
N MET A 33 24.83 -2.75 31.39
CA MET A 33 24.82 -2.71 32.85
C MET A 33 23.37 -2.78 33.33
N CYS A 34 22.81 -3.98 33.36
CA CYS A 34 21.62 -4.32 34.15
C CYS A 34 21.76 -5.80 34.51
N ASP A 35 22.46 -6.07 35.61
CA ASP A 35 22.20 -7.18 36.53
C ASP A 35 23.35 -7.31 37.52
N THR A 36 23.39 -6.40 38.51
CA THR A 36 23.95 -6.72 39.84
C THR A 36 23.38 -5.76 40.87
N ILE A 37 22.17 -6.05 41.37
CA ILE A 37 21.80 -5.67 42.74
C ILE A 37 21.60 -6.97 43.51
N ASN A 38 22.47 -7.15 44.50
CA ASN A 38 22.54 -8.24 45.46
C ASN A 38 21.17 -8.64 46.02
N SER A 39 20.92 -9.95 46.05
CA SER A 39 20.15 -10.56 47.14
C SER A 39 21.15 -11.03 48.20
N ASN A 40 21.44 -10.14 49.15
CA ASN A 40 21.87 -10.54 50.47
C ASN A 40 20.84 -10.01 51.46
N ASN A 41 20.34 -10.93 52.28
CA ASN A 41 19.39 -10.73 53.34
C ASN A 41 19.80 -9.55 54.24
N ASN A 42 18.89 -8.60 54.44
CA ASN A 42 18.28 -8.31 55.75
C ASN A 42 17.57 -6.96 55.73
N GLU A 43 16.32 -7.01 56.19
CA GLU A 43 15.66 -6.00 57.02
C GLU A 43 15.44 -4.56 56.51
N ILE A 44 14.14 -4.20 56.57
CA ILE A 44 13.61 -2.85 56.88
C ILE A 44 13.77 -1.81 55.76
N GLN A 45 12.73 -1.71 54.91
CA GLN A 45 11.97 -0.45 54.84
C GLN A 45 10.65 -0.60 54.06
N LYS A 46 9.58 -0.45 54.83
CA LYS A 46 8.24 -0.05 54.39
C LYS A 46 8.30 1.34 53.72
N LEU A 47 7.34 1.56 52.82
CA LEU A 47 6.93 2.84 52.22
C LEU A 47 7.88 3.49 51.21
N THR A 48 7.67 3.17 49.92
CA THR A 48 7.16 4.18 48.96
C THR A 48 6.63 3.48 47.71
N LEU A 49 5.32 3.25 47.73
CA LEU A 49 4.54 2.81 46.58
C LEU A 49 4.39 3.99 45.59
N SER A 50 5.44 4.32 44.84
CA SER A 50 5.29 5.20 43.69
C SER A 50 4.72 4.37 42.54
N LYS A 51 3.44 4.60 42.25
CA LYS A 51 2.72 4.17 41.04
C LYS A 51 3.57 4.41 39.78
N ILE A 52 4.36 3.43 39.36
CA ILE A 52 4.79 3.33 37.97
C ILE A 52 3.60 2.78 37.21
N LYS A 53 2.81 3.69 36.66
CA LYS A 53 1.76 3.41 35.68
C LYS A 53 2.46 2.76 34.47
N GLN A 54 2.59 1.44 34.50
CA GLN A 54 2.99 0.62 33.35
C GLN A 54 2.06 1.00 32.20
N ARG A 55 2.57 1.83 31.28
CA ARG A 55 1.93 2.00 29.97
C ARG A 55 2.01 0.62 29.32
N PRO A 56 0.87 -0.01 28.96
CA PRO A 56 0.93 -1.21 28.15
C PRO A 56 1.69 -0.85 26.88
N SER A 57 2.84 -1.49 26.68
CA SER A 57 3.64 -1.33 25.48
C SER A 57 2.76 -1.71 24.28
N PHE A 58 2.65 -0.80 23.31
CA PHE A 58 1.85 -0.95 22.08
C PHE A 58 2.13 -2.29 21.36
N LEU A 59 3.32 -2.84 21.55
CA LEU A 59 3.75 -4.17 21.08
C LEU A 59 2.83 -5.32 21.58
N CYS A 60 2.25 -5.23 22.77
CA CYS A 60 1.39 -6.28 23.32
C CYS A 60 -0.03 -6.27 22.72
N LEU A 61 -0.47 -5.14 22.15
CA LEU A 61 -1.78 -5.03 21.47
C LEU A 61 -1.74 -5.65 20.07
N ILE A 62 -0.56 -5.75 19.45
CA ILE A 62 -0.37 -6.36 18.13
C ILE A 62 -0.17 -7.88 18.24
N SER A 63 0.32 -8.39 19.38
CA SER A 63 0.68 -9.82 19.50
C SER A 63 -0.51 -10.77 19.46
N ARG A 64 -1.68 -10.38 20.03
CA ARG A 64 -2.86 -11.25 20.08
C ARG A 64 -3.53 -11.53 18.72
N PRO A 65 -3.80 -10.55 17.83
CA PRO A 65 -4.34 -10.85 16.51
C PRO A 65 -3.36 -11.67 15.65
N MET A 66 -2.05 -11.48 15.85
CA MET A 66 -1.00 -12.21 15.15
C MET A 66 -1.02 -13.70 15.47
N GLN A 67 -1.27 -14.07 16.74
CA GLN A 67 -1.40 -15.48 17.18
C GLN A 67 -2.59 -16.22 16.54
N ILE A 68 -3.68 -15.51 16.25
CA ILE A 68 -4.85 -16.09 15.58
C ILE A 68 -4.51 -16.38 14.12
N LEU A 69 -3.79 -15.49 13.44
CA LEU A 69 -3.34 -15.71 12.07
C LEU A 69 -2.31 -16.85 11.94
N THR A 70 -1.44 -17.06 12.93
CA THR A 70 -0.44 -18.15 12.91
C THR A 70 -1.04 -19.55 13.08
N SER A 71 -2.26 -19.67 13.63
CA SER A 71 -2.96 -20.96 13.76
C SER A 71 -3.58 -21.45 12.43
N LEU A 72 -3.73 -20.57 11.44
CA LEU A 72 -4.03 -21.01 10.08
C LEU A 72 -2.76 -21.64 9.52
N HIS A 73 -2.78 -22.96 9.40
CA HIS A 73 -1.72 -23.76 8.80
C HIS A 73 -1.50 -23.30 7.35
N THR A 74 -0.68 -22.28 7.15
CA THR A 74 -0.35 -21.81 5.81
C THR A 74 0.48 -22.89 5.15
N PRO A 75 0.10 -23.41 3.97
CA PRO A 75 0.94 -24.34 3.25
C PRO A 75 2.30 -23.69 3.03
N HIS A 76 3.36 -24.47 3.13
CA HIS A 76 4.75 -24.02 3.04
C HIS A 76 5.03 -23.49 1.62
N PHE A 77 4.59 -22.26 1.34
CA PHE A 77 4.83 -21.62 0.06
C PHE A 77 6.33 -21.37 -0.08
N SER A 78 6.90 -21.82 -1.21
CA SER A 78 8.28 -21.50 -1.56
C SER A 78 8.47 -19.97 -1.60
N ASP A 79 9.56 -19.46 -1.03
CA ASP A 79 9.89 -18.03 -1.02
C ASP A 79 9.89 -17.38 -2.41
N ARG A 80 10.21 -18.17 -3.44
CA ARG A 80 10.15 -17.76 -4.84
C ARG A 80 8.71 -17.47 -5.29
N SER A 81 7.76 -18.28 -4.83
CA SER A 81 6.33 -18.08 -5.14
C SER A 81 5.83 -16.76 -4.54
N LEU A 82 6.11 -16.51 -3.25
CA LEU A 82 5.70 -15.28 -2.57
C LEU A 82 6.26 -14.01 -3.24
N ARG A 83 7.52 -14.06 -3.70
CA ARG A 83 8.17 -12.97 -4.46
C ARG A 83 7.47 -12.69 -5.78
N ILE A 84 7.16 -13.74 -6.53
CA ILE A 84 6.44 -13.61 -7.82
C ILE A 84 5.03 -13.07 -7.58
N THR A 85 4.31 -13.58 -6.57
CA THR A 85 2.97 -13.10 -6.22
C THR A 85 2.98 -11.63 -5.80
N PHE A 86 3.96 -11.20 -4.99
CA PHE A 86 4.11 -9.80 -4.58
C PHE A 86 4.33 -8.89 -5.80
N LEU A 87 5.22 -9.28 -6.73
CA LEU A 87 5.43 -8.53 -7.97
C LEU A 87 4.16 -8.46 -8.82
N LEU A 88 3.47 -9.59 -8.99
CA LEU A 88 2.24 -9.65 -9.78
C LEU A 88 1.14 -8.76 -9.19
N PHE A 89 0.95 -8.78 -7.87
CA PHE A 89 -0.01 -7.88 -7.23
C PHE A 89 0.40 -6.42 -7.38
N THR A 90 1.68 -6.09 -7.21
CA THR A 90 2.18 -4.72 -7.36
C THR A 90 1.97 -4.19 -8.79
N THR A 91 2.24 -5.00 -9.81
CA THR A 91 2.04 -4.61 -11.22
C THR A 91 0.56 -4.46 -11.55
N LEU A 92 -0.30 -5.37 -11.10
CA LEU A 92 -1.75 -5.27 -11.28
C LEU A 92 -2.32 -4.02 -10.61
N ILE A 93 -1.93 -3.72 -9.36
CA ILE A 93 -2.32 -2.49 -8.67
C ILE A 93 -1.88 -1.26 -9.48
N GLY A 94 -0.67 -1.27 -10.04
CA GLY A 94 -0.17 -0.18 -10.89
C GLY A 94 -1.04 0.05 -12.13
N ILE A 95 -1.30 -1.00 -12.90
CA ILE A 95 -2.12 -0.94 -14.13
C ILE A 95 -3.55 -0.46 -13.80
N ILE A 96 -4.13 -1.01 -12.74
CA ILE A 96 -5.46 -0.65 -12.24
C ILE A 96 -5.51 0.83 -11.83
N SER A 97 -4.51 1.31 -11.09
CA SER A 97 -4.46 2.69 -10.62
C SER A 97 -4.34 3.65 -11.81
N PHE A 98 -3.47 3.35 -12.77
CA PHE A 98 -3.33 4.14 -13.99
C PHE A 98 -4.64 4.20 -14.79
N THR A 99 -5.31 3.05 -14.97
CA THR A 99 -6.59 2.97 -15.69
C THR A 99 -7.68 3.78 -14.99
N THR A 100 -7.78 3.66 -13.67
CA THR A 100 -8.76 4.41 -12.86
C THR A 100 -8.49 5.92 -12.94
N ALA A 101 -7.23 6.36 -12.88
CA ALA A 101 -6.86 7.76 -13.04
C ALA A 101 -7.27 8.31 -14.42
N LEU A 102 -7.07 7.55 -15.50
CA LEU A 102 -7.50 7.93 -16.84
C LEU A 102 -9.02 8.03 -16.97
N ILE A 103 -9.76 7.08 -16.40
CA ILE A 103 -11.22 7.10 -16.43
C ILE A 103 -11.75 8.32 -15.67
N VAL A 104 -11.32 8.52 -14.43
CA VAL A 104 -11.77 9.66 -13.62
C VAL A 104 -11.33 10.98 -14.28
N GLY A 105 -10.08 11.09 -14.73
CA GLY A 105 -9.58 12.27 -15.43
C GLY A 105 -10.37 12.58 -16.70
N SER A 106 -10.60 11.60 -17.57
CA SER A 106 -11.39 11.78 -18.78
C SER A 106 -12.84 12.19 -18.48
N SER A 107 -13.43 11.66 -17.41
CA SER A 107 -14.77 12.05 -16.98
C SER A 107 -14.85 13.53 -16.61
N THR A 108 -13.86 14.07 -15.88
CA THR A 108 -13.85 15.50 -15.54
C THR A 108 -13.78 16.38 -16.79
N VAL A 109 -13.04 15.96 -17.84
CA VAL A 109 -12.97 16.69 -19.10
C VAL A 109 -14.32 16.65 -19.84
N GLN A 110 -14.98 15.50 -19.88
CA GLN A 110 -16.30 15.35 -20.50
C GLN A 110 -17.36 16.23 -19.83
N PHE A 111 -17.25 16.42 -18.51
CA PHE A 111 -18.13 17.29 -17.73
C PHE A 111 -17.57 18.73 -17.56
N LYS A 112 -16.74 19.22 -18.49
CA LYS A 112 -16.21 20.61 -18.50
C LYS A 112 -15.50 21.00 -17.18
N GLN A 113 -14.62 20.13 -16.69
CA GLN A 113 -13.89 20.27 -15.42
C GLN A 113 -14.77 20.24 -14.17
N GLN A 114 -15.99 19.71 -14.29
CA GLN A 114 -16.87 19.51 -13.15
C GLN A 114 -16.82 18.04 -12.74
N CYS A 115 -16.85 17.79 -11.43
CA CYS A 115 -16.90 16.44 -10.92
C CYS A 115 -18.35 15.91 -11.01
N PRO A 116 -18.61 14.79 -11.71
CA PRO A 116 -19.97 14.24 -11.77
C PRO A 116 -20.35 13.46 -10.50
N LEU A 117 -19.37 13.00 -9.71
CA LEU A 117 -19.62 12.22 -8.49
C LEU A 117 -20.42 13.04 -7.46
N TYR A 118 -21.47 12.48 -6.85
CA TYR A 118 -22.34 13.20 -5.89
C TYR A 118 -23.08 14.42 -6.46
N ALA A 119 -23.03 14.70 -7.76
CA ALA A 119 -23.78 15.79 -8.33
C ALA A 119 -25.28 15.50 -8.26
N SER A 120 -26.06 16.52 -7.87
CA SER A 120 -27.51 16.49 -7.91
C SER A 120 -27.99 17.34 -9.09
N PHE A 121 -28.99 16.83 -9.82
CA PHE A 121 -29.54 17.51 -10.99
C PHE A 121 -31.03 17.69 -10.85
N GLN A 122 -31.50 18.82 -11.36
CA GLN A 122 -32.90 18.96 -11.70
C GLN A 122 -33.10 18.52 -13.15
N PHE A 123 -34.09 17.65 -13.36
CA PHE A 123 -34.43 17.10 -14.66
C PHE A 123 -35.48 17.97 -15.31
N LYS A 124 -35.21 18.39 -16.56
CA LYS A 124 -36.26 18.86 -17.45
C LYS A 124 -36.20 18.00 -18.70
N THR A 125 -37.21 17.15 -18.87
CA THR A 125 -37.47 16.45 -20.13
C THR A 125 -37.95 17.48 -21.14
N ILE A 126 -37.19 17.64 -22.21
CA ILE A 126 -37.57 18.50 -23.32
C ILE A 126 -37.95 17.59 -24.49
N SER A 127 -39.16 17.78 -24.99
CA SER A 127 -39.57 17.21 -26.27
C SER A 127 -38.97 18.08 -27.36
N THR A 128 -37.99 17.54 -28.09
CA THR A 128 -37.39 18.19 -29.26
C THR A 128 -37.98 17.58 -30.53
N THR A 129 -38.16 18.39 -31.58
CA THR A 129 -38.76 17.95 -32.85
C THR A 129 -37.97 16.86 -33.58
N THR A 130 -36.71 16.61 -33.18
CA THR A 130 -35.80 15.62 -33.77
C THR A 130 -35.57 14.38 -32.91
N SER A 131 -35.95 14.42 -31.62
CA SER A 131 -35.82 13.30 -30.70
C SER A 131 -36.84 13.42 -29.59
N ASN A 132 -37.60 12.34 -29.35
CA ASN A 132 -38.78 12.37 -28.48
C ASN A 132 -38.48 12.76 -27.02
N TRP A 133 -37.21 12.68 -26.58
CA TRP A 133 -36.79 13.01 -25.21
C TRP A 133 -35.33 13.46 -25.19
N THR A 134 -35.07 14.73 -24.85
CA THR A 134 -33.73 15.22 -24.48
C THR A 134 -33.70 15.60 -23.02
N ILE A 135 -32.65 15.17 -22.31
CA ILE A 135 -32.46 15.49 -20.89
C ILE A 135 -31.58 16.73 -20.78
N ARG A 136 -32.16 17.81 -20.24
CA ARG A 136 -31.40 18.98 -19.81
C ARG A 136 -31.08 18.86 -18.33
N ILE A 137 -29.79 18.78 -18.03
CA ILE A 137 -29.27 18.84 -16.66
C ILE A 137 -29.25 20.31 -16.24
N ILE A 138 -29.98 20.66 -15.18
CA ILE A 138 -29.81 21.96 -14.51
C ILE A 138 -29.06 21.71 -13.21
N PRO A 139 -27.85 22.25 -13.04
CA PRO A 139 -27.15 22.27 -11.77
C PRO A 139 -28.04 22.76 -10.65
N SER A 140 -28.31 21.93 -9.65
CA SER A 140 -28.74 22.47 -8.37
C SER A 140 -27.59 23.31 -7.83
N SER A 141 -27.85 24.59 -7.53
CA SER A 141 -26.86 25.54 -7.02
C SER A 141 -26.24 25.12 -5.68
N GLU A 142 -26.81 24.12 -5.01
CA GLU A 142 -26.16 23.42 -3.89
C GLU A 142 -25.08 22.47 -4.43
N ARG A 143 -23.96 23.04 -4.86
CA ARG A 143 -22.71 22.35 -5.19
C ARG A 143 -22.90 21.20 -6.18
N PHE A 144 -22.79 21.52 -7.47
CA PHE A 144 -22.24 20.56 -8.43
C PHE A 144 -20.88 20.10 -7.88
N SER A 145 -20.90 18.96 -7.18
CA SER A 145 -19.82 18.12 -6.63
C SER A 145 -18.50 18.79 -6.22
N SER A 146 -18.04 18.52 -5.00
CA SER A 146 -16.73 18.99 -4.56
C SER A 146 -15.64 18.54 -5.52
N GLN A 147 -15.01 19.47 -6.24
CA GLN A 147 -13.86 19.21 -7.13
C GLN A 147 -12.78 18.39 -6.39
N SER A 148 -12.62 18.64 -5.09
CA SER A 148 -11.72 17.88 -4.21
C SER A 148 -11.97 16.38 -4.18
N THR A 149 -13.20 15.90 -4.43
CA THR A 149 -13.52 14.47 -4.48
C THR A 149 -12.92 13.82 -5.73
N CYS A 150 -13.13 14.41 -6.91
CA CYS A 150 -12.52 13.90 -8.14
C CYS A 150 -11.00 14.08 -8.14
N ASP A 151 -10.50 15.19 -7.57
CA ASP A 151 -9.07 15.43 -7.42
C ASP A 151 -8.44 14.37 -6.49
N PHE A 152 -9.09 14.04 -5.37
CA PHE A 152 -8.65 12.96 -4.48
C PHE A 152 -8.59 11.62 -5.23
N CYS A 153 -9.67 11.23 -5.92
CA CYS A 153 -9.70 9.98 -6.67
C CYS A 153 -8.60 9.90 -7.74
N THR A 154 -8.33 11.01 -8.43
CA THR A 154 -7.27 11.09 -9.44
C THR A 154 -5.88 11.03 -8.80
N PHE A 155 -5.64 11.88 -7.80
CA PHE A 155 -4.35 12.02 -7.12
C PHE A 155 -3.93 10.72 -6.43
N TYR A 156 -4.85 10.09 -5.68
CA TYR A 156 -4.60 8.81 -5.03
C TYR A 156 -4.13 7.74 -6.02
N ASN A 157 -4.80 7.63 -7.17
CA ASN A 157 -4.45 6.65 -8.19
C ASN A 157 -3.10 6.95 -8.86
N VAL A 158 -2.78 8.23 -9.09
CA VAL A 158 -1.46 8.65 -9.63
C VAL A 158 -0.35 8.34 -8.63
N VAL A 159 -0.52 8.67 -7.35
CA VAL A 159 0.46 8.37 -6.30
C VAL A 159 0.66 6.86 -6.16
N THR A 160 -0.42 6.09 -6.20
CA THR A 160 -0.34 4.62 -6.13
C THR A 160 0.40 4.03 -7.32
N PHE A 161 0.19 4.56 -8.53
CA PHE A 161 0.92 4.13 -9.71
C PHE A 161 2.42 4.40 -9.59
N ILE A 162 2.82 5.59 -9.14
CA ILE A 162 4.23 5.93 -8.89
C ILE A 162 4.82 5.02 -7.82
N TYR A 163 4.08 4.75 -6.74
CA TYR A 163 4.49 3.81 -5.70
C TYR A 163 4.76 2.40 -6.26
N CYS A 164 3.88 1.88 -7.12
CA CYS A 164 4.06 0.58 -7.77
C CYS A 164 5.30 0.54 -8.67
N ILE A 165 5.57 1.61 -9.43
CA ILE A 165 6.79 1.70 -10.26
C ILE A 165 8.04 1.69 -9.39
N MET A 166 8.08 2.53 -8.34
CA MET A 166 9.24 2.60 -7.44
C MET A 166 9.47 1.26 -6.74
N THR A 167 8.39 0.64 -6.24
CA THR A 167 8.45 -0.68 -5.59
C THR A 167 8.96 -1.74 -6.55
N GLY A 168 8.44 -1.80 -7.79
CA GLY A 168 8.90 -2.73 -8.81
C GLY A 168 10.36 -2.52 -9.19
N PHE A 169 10.80 -1.27 -9.34
CA PHE A 169 12.18 -0.93 -9.66
C PHE A 169 13.15 -1.38 -8.55
N PHE A 170 12.88 -1.02 -7.30
CA PHE A 170 13.70 -1.46 -6.17
C PHE A 170 13.65 -2.98 -6.01
N PHE A 171 12.50 -3.61 -6.23
CA PHE A 171 12.39 -5.06 -6.17
C PHE A 171 13.33 -5.75 -7.18
N VAL A 172 13.38 -5.27 -8.43
CA VAL A 172 14.27 -5.83 -9.44
C VAL A 172 15.74 -5.60 -9.06
N LEU A 173 16.11 -4.39 -8.66
CA LEU A 173 17.49 -4.07 -8.25
C LEU A 173 18.01 -4.97 -7.13
N PHE A 174 17.20 -5.23 -6.10
CA PHE A 174 17.61 -6.04 -4.96
C PHE A 174 17.53 -7.54 -5.20
N ASN A 175 16.79 -8.01 -6.23
CA ASN A 175 16.72 -9.44 -6.57
C ASN A 175 17.75 -9.90 -7.61
N SER A 176 18.46 -8.98 -8.28
CA SER A 176 19.46 -9.36 -9.29
C SER A 176 20.81 -9.81 -8.72
N ASP A 177 21.07 -9.61 -7.42
CA ASP A 177 22.32 -10.01 -6.77
C ASP A 177 22.06 -11.00 -5.63
N ASP A 178 22.29 -12.28 -5.88
CA ASP A 178 22.04 -13.39 -4.95
C ASP A 178 22.76 -13.22 -3.60
N ARG A 179 23.87 -12.45 -3.53
CA ARG A 179 24.59 -12.18 -2.27
C ARG A 179 23.92 -11.11 -1.41
N ILE A 180 23.17 -10.20 -2.01
CA ILE A 180 22.51 -9.07 -1.33
C ILE A 180 21.15 -9.50 -0.78
N VAL A 181 20.50 -10.45 -1.45
CA VAL A 181 19.13 -10.91 -1.19
C VAL A 181 18.90 -11.42 0.24
N THR A 182 19.83 -12.18 0.82
CA THR A 182 19.60 -12.84 2.13
C THR A 182 19.73 -11.88 3.32
N THR A 183 20.49 -10.80 3.18
CA THR A 183 20.77 -9.87 4.29
C THR A 183 19.90 -8.61 4.23
N ASN A 184 19.40 -8.23 3.04
CA ASN A 184 18.67 -6.98 2.82
C ASN A 184 17.15 -7.09 2.73
N ASP A 185 16.56 -8.29 2.72
CA ASP A 185 15.08 -8.46 2.64
C ASP A 185 14.36 -7.71 3.79
N ARG A 186 14.97 -7.63 4.98
CA ARG A 186 14.41 -6.90 6.14
C ARG A 186 14.31 -5.40 5.90
N TYR A 187 15.35 -4.80 5.35
CA TYR A 187 15.43 -3.36 5.11
C TYR A 187 14.47 -2.91 4.00
N LEU A 188 14.06 -3.83 3.14
CA LEU A 188 13.08 -3.59 2.08
C LEU A 188 11.63 -3.74 2.58
N ILE A 189 11.35 -4.76 3.40
CA ILE A 189 10.00 -5.07 3.88
C ILE A 189 9.49 -4.00 4.88
N ILE A 190 10.34 -3.55 5.79
CA ILE A 190 9.96 -2.61 6.86
C ILE A 190 9.36 -1.30 6.33
N PRO A 191 9.94 -0.59 5.34
CA PRO A 191 9.34 0.64 4.80
C PRO A 191 8.11 0.38 3.92
N TRP A 192 8.03 -0.78 3.25
CA TRP A 192 6.91 -1.10 2.35
C TRP A 192 5.63 -1.48 3.09
N PHE A 193 5.74 -2.12 4.25
CA PHE A 193 4.60 -2.51 5.05
C PHE A 193 3.70 -1.32 5.45
N PRO A 194 4.17 -0.28 6.17
CA PRO A 194 3.32 0.83 6.58
C PRO A 194 2.75 1.60 5.38
N MET A 195 3.54 1.77 4.30
CA MET A 195 3.05 2.42 3.09
C MET A 195 1.95 1.61 2.40
N SER A 196 2.09 0.29 2.31
CA SER A 196 1.06 -0.59 1.76
C SER A 196 -0.23 -0.56 2.59
N VAL A 197 -0.13 -0.47 3.92
CA VAL A 197 -1.30 -0.33 4.81
C VAL A 197 -2.00 1.01 4.62
N ILE A 198 -1.23 2.12 4.56
CA ILE A 198 -1.78 3.47 4.33
C ILE A 198 -2.47 3.53 2.97
N LEU A 199 -1.80 3.08 1.91
CA LEU A 199 -2.36 3.07 0.56
C LEU A 199 -3.57 2.13 0.46
N GLY A 200 -3.55 0.97 1.13
CA GLY A 200 -4.70 0.07 1.19
C GLY A 200 -5.92 0.71 1.88
N PHE A 201 -5.73 1.48 2.94
CA PHE A 201 -6.81 2.23 3.57
C PHE A 201 -7.34 3.35 2.67
N LEU A 202 -6.45 4.06 1.97
CA LEU A 202 -6.85 5.05 0.97
C LEU A 202 -7.58 4.40 -0.23
N ALA A 203 -7.21 3.17 -0.61
CA ALA A 203 -7.92 2.39 -1.62
C ALA A 203 -9.37 2.13 -1.22
N LEU A 204 -9.60 1.76 0.04
CA LEU A 204 -10.94 1.56 0.59
C LEU A 204 -11.77 2.85 0.55
N ILE A 205 -11.18 3.98 0.95
CA ILE A 205 -11.84 5.29 0.86
C ILE A 205 -12.18 5.62 -0.60
N ASN A 206 -11.22 5.45 -1.52
CA ASN A 206 -11.41 5.71 -2.93
C ASN A 206 -12.54 4.86 -3.53
N ALA A 207 -12.53 3.53 -3.31
CA ALA A 207 -13.57 2.62 -3.78
C ALA A 207 -14.96 2.99 -3.21
N SER A 208 -15.01 3.39 -1.95
CA SER A 208 -16.25 3.84 -1.29
C SER A 208 -16.77 5.14 -1.88
N ILE A 209 -15.87 6.11 -2.14
CA ILE A 209 -16.21 7.39 -2.76
C ILE A 209 -16.76 7.19 -4.17
N LEU A 210 -16.10 6.37 -5.00
CA LEU A 210 -16.57 6.07 -6.36
C LEU A 210 -17.94 5.38 -6.32
N THR A 211 -18.10 4.36 -5.47
CA THR A 211 -19.35 3.58 -5.38
C THR A 211 -20.51 4.45 -4.91
N ASN A 212 -20.36 5.15 -3.79
CA ASN A 212 -21.42 5.98 -3.22
C ASN A 212 -21.70 7.22 -4.09
N GLY A 213 -20.65 7.83 -4.66
CA GLY A 213 -20.80 8.99 -5.52
C GLY A 213 -21.54 8.66 -6.80
N PHE A 214 -21.27 7.50 -7.40
CA PHE A 214 -21.97 7.01 -8.58
C PHE A 214 -23.41 6.59 -8.27
N LEU A 215 -23.65 5.84 -7.19
CA LEU A 215 -25.00 5.45 -6.79
C LEU A 215 -25.89 6.66 -6.47
N LYS A 216 -25.34 7.68 -5.81
CA LYS A 216 -26.08 8.92 -5.53
C LYS A 216 -26.45 9.66 -6.83
N PHE A 217 -25.50 9.75 -7.76
CA PHE A 217 -25.74 10.30 -9.10
C PHE A 217 -26.86 9.55 -9.82
N CYS A 218 -26.80 8.22 -9.87
CA CYS A 218 -27.86 7.37 -10.43
C CYS A 218 -29.22 7.60 -9.77
N SER A 219 -29.25 7.59 -8.43
CA SER A 219 -30.50 7.71 -7.66
C SER A 219 -31.21 9.04 -7.89
N THR A 220 -30.44 10.11 -8.10
CA THR A 220 -31.00 11.43 -8.39
C THR A 220 -31.75 11.43 -9.72
N ILE A 221 -31.23 10.71 -10.72
CA ILE A 221 -31.88 10.57 -12.02
C ILE A 221 -33.11 9.67 -11.94
N ILE A 222 -32.98 8.51 -11.30
CA ILE A 222 -34.09 7.55 -11.13
C ILE A 222 -35.25 8.18 -10.36
N SER A 223 -34.97 8.95 -9.31
CA SER A 223 -36.03 9.58 -8.50
C SER A 223 -36.90 10.58 -9.25
N HIS A 224 -36.43 11.09 -10.40
CA HIS A 224 -37.16 12.07 -11.21
C HIS A 224 -37.89 11.47 -12.41
N ASP A 225 -37.60 10.21 -12.78
CA ASP A 225 -38.25 9.52 -13.89
C ASP A 225 -38.78 8.16 -13.43
N ASN A 226 -40.11 8.06 -13.32
CA ASN A 226 -40.81 6.85 -12.89
C ASN A 226 -40.61 5.66 -13.84
N ASN A 227 -40.11 5.87 -15.06
CA ASN A 227 -39.92 4.81 -16.06
C ASN A 227 -38.54 4.14 -15.96
N ILE A 228 -37.58 4.72 -15.25
CA ILE A 228 -36.22 4.19 -15.14
C ILE A 228 -36.08 3.47 -13.81
N THR A 229 -35.87 2.15 -13.84
CA THR A 229 -35.77 1.33 -12.61
C THR A 229 -34.33 0.97 -12.26
N SER A 230 -33.37 1.18 -13.16
CA SER A 230 -31.98 0.75 -12.96
C SER A 230 -30.95 1.73 -13.52
N CYS A 231 -29.77 1.78 -12.90
CA CYS A 231 -28.71 2.69 -13.37
C CYS A 231 -28.13 2.30 -14.73
N THR A 232 -28.25 1.03 -15.13
CA THR A 232 -27.77 0.52 -16.42
C THR A 232 -28.60 1.04 -17.60
N GLN A 233 -29.87 1.35 -17.39
CA GLN A 233 -30.76 1.91 -18.43
C GLN A 233 -30.38 3.36 -18.78
N LEU A 234 -29.65 4.07 -17.92
CA LEU A 234 -29.23 5.44 -18.20
C LEU A 234 -28.21 5.56 -19.33
N ASN A 235 -27.52 4.47 -19.68
CA ASN A 235 -26.59 4.46 -20.82
C ASN A 235 -27.30 4.76 -22.15
N GLN A 236 -28.62 4.56 -22.20
CA GLN A 236 -29.44 4.74 -23.40
C GLN A 236 -30.01 6.16 -23.52
N LEU A 237 -29.82 7.02 -22.51
CA LEU A 237 -30.35 8.37 -22.49
C LEU A 237 -29.39 9.37 -23.15
N PHE A 238 -29.96 10.29 -23.94
CA PHE A 238 -29.20 11.35 -24.59
C PHE A 238 -29.22 12.64 -23.76
N PHE A 239 -28.02 13.10 -23.37
CA PHE A 239 -27.83 14.33 -22.62
C PHE A 239 -27.48 15.47 -23.57
N GLU A 240 -28.38 16.44 -23.72
CA GLU A 240 -28.25 17.53 -24.70
C GLU A 240 -26.99 18.38 -24.46
N GLN A 241 -26.68 18.65 -23.19
CA GLN A 241 -25.51 19.46 -22.81
C GLN A 241 -24.18 18.69 -22.88
N TYR A 242 -24.23 17.36 -22.89
CA TYR A 242 -23.05 16.50 -22.77
C TYR A 242 -23.20 15.24 -23.66
N PRO A 243 -23.01 15.37 -24.99
CA PRO A 243 -23.29 14.29 -25.94
C PRO A 243 -22.44 13.03 -25.75
N ASN A 244 -21.29 13.14 -25.08
CA ASN A 244 -20.35 12.02 -24.86
C ASN A 244 -20.60 11.25 -23.55
N VAL A 245 -21.64 11.58 -22.77
CA VAL A 245 -21.87 11.03 -21.42
C VAL A 245 -22.42 9.61 -21.42
N SER A 246 -22.91 9.08 -22.54
CA SER A 246 -23.37 7.68 -22.60
C SER A 246 -22.26 6.68 -22.24
N LEU A 247 -21.01 6.97 -22.62
CA LEU A 247 -19.85 6.13 -22.28
C LEU A 247 -19.38 6.29 -20.82
N PHE A 248 -19.70 7.42 -20.18
CA PHE A 248 -19.28 7.70 -18.80
C PHE A 248 -19.78 6.64 -17.82
N PHE A 249 -21.05 6.23 -17.92
CA PHE A 249 -21.62 5.24 -17.00
C PHE A 249 -20.91 3.87 -17.09
N VAL A 250 -20.57 3.43 -18.31
CA VAL A 250 -19.83 2.19 -18.53
C VAL A 250 -18.43 2.30 -17.92
N TYR A 251 -17.71 3.38 -18.20
CA TYR A 251 -16.37 3.59 -17.68
C TYR A 251 -16.34 3.73 -16.16
N MET A 252 -17.31 4.43 -15.56
CA MET A 252 -17.41 4.55 -14.11
C MET A 252 -17.71 3.21 -13.43
N LEU A 253 -18.59 2.39 -14.01
CA LEU A 253 -18.86 1.05 -13.50
C LEU A 253 -17.60 0.17 -13.55
N VAL A 254 -16.84 0.24 -14.65
CA VAL A 254 -15.54 -0.42 -14.77
C VAL A 254 -14.56 0.09 -13.72
N ALA A 255 -14.47 1.41 -13.51
CA ALA A 255 -13.60 2.00 -12.49
C ALA A 255 -13.98 1.57 -11.07
N ILE A 256 -15.27 1.46 -10.76
CA ILE A 256 -15.75 0.94 -9.46
C ILE A 256 -15.28 -0.50 -9.26
N ILE A 257 -15.57 -1.40 -10.21
CA ILE A 257 -15.18 -2.80 -10.13
C ILE A 257 -13.66 -2.93 -9.94
N ILE A 258 -12.90 -2.23 -10.78
CA ILE A 258 -11.44 -2.23 -10.75
C ILE A 258 -10.89 -1.67 -9.41
N SER A 259 -11.52 -0.65 -8.83
CA SER A 259 -11.11 -0.09 -7.53
C SER A 259 -11.30 -1.06 -6.36
N TRP A 260 -12.35 -1.89 -6.40
CA TRP A 260 -12.53 -2.97 -5.42
C TRP A 260 -11.52 -4.09 -5.60
N PHE A 261 -11.18 -4.45 -6.85
CA PHE A 261 -10.08 -5.38 -7.12
C PHE A 261 -8.74 -4.83 -6.62
N GLN A 262 -8.48 -3.53 -6.79
CA GLN A 262 -7.29 -2.87 -6.25
C GLN A 262 -7.17 -3.06 -4.75
N LEU A 263 -8.26 -2.85 -4.01
CA LEU A 263 -8.32 -3.08 -2.56
C LEU A 263 -8.01 -4.53 -2.21
N ALA A 264 -8.60 -5.50 -2.94
CA ALA A 264 -8.34 -6.92 -2.72
C ALA A 264 -6.85 -7.26 -2.91
N PHE A 265 -6.19 -6.69 -3.93
CA PHE A 265 -4.76 -6.87 -4.13
C PHE A 265 -3.92 -6.22 -3.03
N PHE A 266 -4.31 -5.05 -2.52
CA PHE A 266 -3.65 -4.44 -1.36
C PHE A 266 -3.75 -5.32 -0.11
N ILE A 267 -4.93 -5.89 0.17
CA ILE A 267 -5.11 -6.84 1.28
C ILE A 267 -4.21 -8.06 1.08
N GLY A 268 -4.09 -8.56 -0.16
CA GLY A 268 -3.17 -9.64 -0.52
C GLY A 268 -1.70 -9.28 -0.21
N ILE A 269 -1.24 -8.11 -0.63
CA ILE A 269 0.12 -7.62 -0.34
C ILE A 269 0.35 -7.49 1.17
N ILE A 270 -0.57 -6.86 1.90
CA ILE A 270 -0.46 -6.69 3.36
C ILE A 270 -0.38 -8.05 4.05
N THR A 271 -1.16 -9.03 3.59
CA THR A 271 -1.11 -10.40 4.11
C THR A 271 0.24 -11.06 3.87
N ILE A 272 0.77 -10.98 2.63
CA ILE A 272 2.10 -11.51 2.28
C ILE A 272 3.20 -10.88 3.13
N LEU A 273 3.18 -9.55 3.26
CA LEU A 273 4.17 -8.83 4.06
C LEU A 273 4.04 -9.15 5.56
N THR A 274 2.82 -9.35 6.07
CA THR A 274 2.58 -9.77 7.46
C THR A 274 3.16 -11.15 7.72
N ILE A 275 2.89 -12.12 6.85
CA ILE A 275 3.44 -13.49 6.96
C ILE A 275 4.97 -13.45 6.98
N ARG A 276 5.59 -12.65 6.11
CA ARG A 276 7.05 -12.49 6.05
C ARG A 276 7.62 -11.79 7.29
N LEU A 277 6.91 -10.80 7.82
CA LEU A 277 7.33 -10.11 9.04
C LEU A 277 7.24 -11.04 10.26
N SER A 278 6.21 -11.89 10.33
CA SER A 278 6.07 -12.91 11.37
C SER A 278 7.24 -13.90 11.39
N SER A 279 7.57 -14.48 10.24
CA SER A 279 8.67 -15.46 10.15
C SER A 279 10.03 -14.84 10.48
N LEU A 280 10.22 -13.55 10.18
CA LEU A 280 11.40 -12.79 10.54
C LEU A 280 11.54 -12.56 12.05
N LEU A 281 10.43 -12.32 12.75
CA LEU A 281 10.42 -12.13 14.21
C LEU A 281 10.70 -13.43 14.96
N GLU A 282 10.14 -14.54 14.48
CA GLU A 282 10.35 -15.87 15.07
C GLU A 282 11.83 -16.27 15.03
N TRP A 283 12.50 -16.13 13.87
CA TRP A 283 13.94 -16.38 13.75
C TRP A 283 14.81 -15.52 14.66
N SER A 284 14.38 -14.27 14.93
CA SER A 284 15.10 -13.38 15.84
C SER A 284 14.97 -13.82 17.30
N SER A 285 13.88 -14.51 17.67
CA SER A 285 13.67 -15.03 19.02
C SER A 285 14.55 -16.26 19.27
N ASP A 286 14.60 -17.17 18.31
CA ASP A 286 15.37 -18.43 18.44
C ASP A 286 16.88 -18.17 18.57
N ASN A 287 17.43 -17.27 17.75
CA ASN A 287 18.84 -16.89 17.84
C ASN A 287 19.20 -16.17 19.14
N LYS A 288 18.23 -15.54 19.80
CA LYS A 288 18.47 -14.90 21.10
C LYS A 288 18.59 -15.93 22.22
N GLN A 289 17.78 -17.00 22.18
CA GLN A 289 17.87 -18.10 23.16
C GLN A 289 19.17 -18.91 23.02
N ILE A 290 19.70 -19.09 21.81
CA ILE A 290 20.94 -19.84 21.58
C ILE A 290 22.16 -19.12 22.18
N ASN A 291 22.17 -17.78 22.22
CA ASN A 291 23.27 -17.00 22.78
C ASN A 291 23.19 -16.80 24.31
N GLU A 292 22.05 -17.08 24.94
CA GLU A 292 21.87 -16.93 26.40
C GLU A 292 22.15 -18.23 27.19
N ASN A 293 22.30 -19.38 26.51
CA ASN A 293 22.77 -20.62 27.12
C ASN A 293 24.28 -20.80 26.86
N PRO A 294 25.18 -20.38 27.77
CA PRO A 294 26.59 -20.71 27.63
C PRO A 294 26.73 -22.23 27.64
N ILE A 295 27.33 -22.76 26.57
CA ILE A 295 27.68 -24.16 26.47
C ILE A 295 28.61 -24.48 27.66
N GLU A 296 28.10 -25.17 28.68
CA GLU A 296 28.92 -25.78 29.71
C GLU A 296 29.76 -26.87 29.05
N ILE A 297 30.96 -26.48 28.61
CA ILE A 297 31.99 -27.42 28.18
C ILE A 297 32.49 -28.10 29.45
N THR A 298 31.94 -29.27 29.74
CA THR A 298 32.48 -30.18 30.75
C THR A 298 33.70 -30.87 30.14
N ILE A 299 34.89 -30.54 30.66
CA ILE A 299 36.18 -31.19 30.32
C ILE A 299 36.39 -32.36 31.28
#